data_AF-A0A0S9M6J6-F1
#
_entry.id   AF-A0A0S9M6J6-F1
#
_cell.length_a   1.000
_cell.length_b   1.000
_cell.length_c   1.000
_cell.angle_alpha   90.00
_cell.angle_beta   90.00
_cell.angle_gamma   90.00
#
_symmetry.space_group_name_H-M   'P 1'
#
loop_
_entity.id
_entity.type
_entity.pdbx_description
1 polymer ?
#
loop_
_entity_poly.entity_id
_entity_poly.type
_entity_poly.pdbx_seq_one_letter_code
_entity_poly.pdbx_strand_id
1 'polypeptide(L)'
;MPASSPARWLLGTTAGLLVWASSFVVLYAGLTLGCEAGWHARRLYGINLLTGALALAWLLHLLALAALWRWFGPWTGALRHMARVLTAVAAAATLWTGWPLLALPPCAGQMLASTMEDPTCSKT
;
A
#
# COMPACT_ATOMS: atom_id res chain seq x y z
N MET A 1 38.20 -9.88 1.91
CA MET A 1 36.92 -9.15 1.93
C MET A 1 35.81 -10.18 1.82
N PRO A 2 34.92 -10.34 2.81
CA PRO A 2 33.86 -11.35 2.74
C PRO A 2 32.99 -11.07 1.51
N ALA A 3 32.91 -12.04 0.60
CA ALA A 3 32.11 -11.94 -0.60
C ALA A 3 30.65 -11.75 -0.20
N SER A 4 30.14 -10.54 -0.37
CA SER A 4 28.72 -10.26 -0.20
C SER A 4 27.95 -11.15 -1.18
N SER A 5 27.10 -12.04 -0.66
CA SER A 5 26.36 -12.98 -1.51
C SER A 5 25.52 -12.21 -2.54
N PRO A 6 25.48 -12.66 -3.80
CA PRO A 6 24.68 -12.01 -4.86
C PRO A 6 23.20 -11.89 -4.49
N ALA A 7 22.71 -12.80 -3.64
CA ALA A 7 21.36 -12.75 -3.07
C ALA A 7 21.12 -11.48 -2.23
N ARG A 8 22.08 -11.06 -1.40
CA ARG A 8 21.94 -9.84 -0.58
C ARG A 8 21.90 -8.58 -1.44
N TRP A 9 22.53 -8.62 -2.61
CA TRP A 9 22.52 -7.55 -3.60
C TRP A 9 21.16 -7.43 -4.29
N LEU A 10 20.64 -8.55 -4.80
CA LEU A 10 19.30 -8.60 -5.40
C LEU A 10 18.22 -8.19 -4.40
N LEU A 11 18.31 -8.68 -3.15
CA LEU A 11 17.37 -8.30 -2.09
C LEU A 11 17.46 -6.80 -1.79
N GLY A 12 18.66 -6.23 -1.71
CA GLY A 12 18.81 -4.79 -1.45
C GLY A 12 18.23 -3.90 -2.55
N THR A 13 18.38 -4.26 -3.82
CA THR A 13 17.87 -3.44 -4.93
C THR A 13 16.36 -3.62 -5.15
N THR A 14 15.82 -4.82 -4.90
CA THR A 14 14.39 -5.13 -5.11
C THR A 14 13.51 -4.91 -3.89
N ALA A 15 14.07 -4.83 -2.68
CA ALA A 15 13.29 -4.70 -1.44
C ALA A 15 12.32 -3.51 -1.44
N GLY A 16 12.72 -2.36 -1.98
CA GLY A 16 11.82 -1.19 -2.07
C GLY A 16 10.58 -1.49 -2.93
N LEU A 17 10.77 -2.17 -4.06
CA LEU A 17 9.67 -2.56 -4.95
C LEU A 17 8.80 -3.66 -4.33
N LEU A 18 9.39 -4.60 -3.59
CA LEU A 18 8.65 -5.64 -2.87
C LEU A 18 7.76 -5.03 -1.77
N VAL A 19 8.28 -4.06 -1.01
CA VAL A 19 7.51 -3.36 0.01
C VAL A 19 6.35 -2.60 -0.65
N TRP A 20 6.60 -1.90 -1.76
CA TRP A 20 5.53 -1.24 -2.52
C TRP A 20 4.47 -2.22 -3.04
N ALA A 21 4.88 -3.34 -3.65
CA ALA A 21 3.97 -4.37 -4.15
C ALA A 21 3.13 -4.98 -3.02
N SER A 22 3.75 -5.25 -1.86
CA SER A 22 3.02 -5.72 -0.68
C SER A 22 2.02 -4.69 -0.16
N SER A 23 2.37 -3.40 -0.17
CA SER A 23 1.45 -2.32 0.20
C SER A 23 0.24 -2.29 -0.72
N PHE A 24 0.44 -2.46 -2.03
CA PHE A 24 -0.65 -2.50 -2.99
C PHE A 24 -1.60 -3.67 -2.70
N VAL A 25 -1.06 -4.88 -2.52
CA VAL A 25 -1.87 -6.07 -2.22
C VAL A 25 -2.64 -5.90 -0.91
N VAL A 26 -1.98 -5.46 0.16
CA VAL A 26 -2.63 -5.31 1.48
C VAL A 26 -3.73 -4.25 1.44
N LEU A 27 -3.49 -3.12 0.79
CA LEU A 27 -4.48 -2.04 0.72
C LEU A 27 -5.70 -2.43 -0.11
N TYR A 28 -5.50 -3.01 -1.28
CA TYR A 28 -6.61 -3.40 -2.16
C TYR A 28 -7.36 -4.61 -1.62
N ALA A 29 -6.67 -5.66 -1.18
CA ALA A 29 -7.31 -6.82 -0.58
C ALA A 29 -8.02 -6.44 0.73
N GLY A 30 -7.41 -5.59 1.55
CA GLY A 30 -8.00 -5.09 2.79
C GLY A 30 -9.26 -4.26 2.53
N LEU A 31 -9.29 -3.44 1.47
CA LEU A 31 -10.48 -2.70 1.06
C LEU A 31 -11.61 -3.66 0.67
N THR A 32 -11.34 -4.60 -0.25
CA THR A 32 -12.35 -5.57 -0.72
C THR A 32 -12.91 -6.41 0.43
N LEU A 33 -12.03 -7.02 1.23
CA LEU A 33 -12.43 -7.87 2.36
C LEU A 33 -13.13 -7.05 3.45
N GLY A 34 -12.66 -5.83 3.72
CA GLY A 34 -13.25 -4.97 4.73
C GLY A 34 -14.62 -4.42 4.36
N CYS A 35 -14.87 -4.20 3.07
CA CYS A 35 -16.19 -3.84 2.58
C CYS A 35 -17.18 -5.01 2.74
N GLU A 36 -16.83 -6.20 2.26
CA GLU A 36 -17.65 -7.42 2.40
C GLU A 36 -17.89 -7.81 3.86
N ALA A 37 -16.88 -7.67 4.73
CA ALA A 37 -16.99 -7.96 6.15
C ALA A 37 -17.79 -6.90 6.94
N GLY A 38 -18.27 -5.83 6.30
CA GLY A 38 -19.05 -4.78 6.95
C GLY A 38 -18.24 -3.89 7.91
N TRP A 39 -16.90 -3.88 7.82
CA TRP A 39 -16.05 -3.05 8.70
C TRP A 39 -16.28 -1.56 8.48
N HIS A 40 -16.73 -1.19 7.28
CA HIS A 40 -17.12 0.17 6.94
C HIS A 40 -18.31 0.69 7.77
N ALA A 41 -19.17 -0.17 8.32
CA ALA A 41 -20.29 0.22 9.17
C ALA A 41 -19.88 0.36 10.65
N ARG A 42 -18.76 -0.24 11.05
CA ARG A 42 -18.27 -0.19 12.44
C ARG A 42 -17.42 1.06 12.64
N ARG A 43 -17.87 1.97 13.50
CA ARG A 43 -17.10 3.15 13.93
C ARG A 43 -16.53 2.92 15.32
N LEU A 44 -15.22 3.11 15.46
CA LEU A 44 -14.53 3.13 16.75
C LEU A 44 -13.96 4.55 16.94
N TYR A 45 -14.31 5.19 18.07
CA TYR A 45 -13.88 6.57 18.37
C TYR A 45 -14.23 7.60 17.27
N GLY A 46 -15.35 7.41 16.56
CA GLY A 46 -15.77 8.28 15.46
C GLY A 46 -15.07 8.03 14.12
N ILE A 47 -14.06 7.15 14.09
CA ILE A 47 -13.32 6.76 12.88
C ILE A 47 -13.87 5.43 12.37
N ASN A 48 -14.00 5.30 11.05
CA ASN A 48 -14.35 4.04 10.40
C ASN A 48 -13.24 3.01 10.62
N LEU A 49 -13.60 1.81 11.12
CA LEU A 49 -12.63 0.75 11.41
C LEU A 49 -11.78 0.39 10.19
N LEU A 50 -12.41 0.34 9.01
CA LEU A 50 -11.75 0.02 7.75
C LEU A 50 -10.74 1.11 7.37
N THR A 51 -11.14 2.37 7.44
CA THR A 51 -10.24 3.50 7.17
C THR A 51 -9.06 3.53 8.14
N GLY A 52 -9.31 3.27 9.43
CA GLY A 52 -8.25 3.18 10.44
C GLY A 52 -7.26 2.04 10.16
N ALA A 53 -7.77 0.85 9.81
CA ALA A 53 -6.93 -0.30 9.48
C ALA A 53 -6.09 -0.06 8.21
N LEU A 54 -6.68 0.51 7.16
CA LEU A 54 -5.98 0.86 5.92
C LEU A 54 -4.92 1.94 6.17
N ALA A 55 -5.25 2.97 6.95
CA ALA A 55 -4.29 4.01 7.31
C ALA A 55 -3.11 3.45 8.12
N LEU A 56 -3.37 2.55 9.07
CA LEU A 56 -2.32 1.87 9.83
C LEU A 56 -1.43 1.01 8.93
N ALA A 57 -2.03 0.20 8.05
CA ALA A 57 -1.30 -0.61 7.09
C ALA A 57 -0.41 0.26 6.18
N TRP A 58 -0.95 1.36 5.66
CA TRP A 58 -0.19 2.30 4.85
C TRP A 58 0.98 2.94 5.60
N LEU A 59 0.76 3.40 6.84
CA LEU A 59 1.81 3.94 7.70
C LEU A 59 2.92 2.91 7.98
N LEU A 60 2.55 1.66 8.26
CA LEU A 60 3.52 0.58 8.46
C LEU A 60 4.41 0.35 7.24
N HIS A 61 3.87 0.43 6.02
CA HIS A 61 4.67 0.33 4.79
C HIS A 61 5.58 1.54 4.59
N LEU A 62 5.12 2.76 4.89
CA LEU A 62 5.98 3.95 4.86
C LEU A 62 7.12 3.86 5.87
N LEU A 63 6.85 3.37 7.08
CA LEU A 63 7.87 3.12 8.10
C LEU A 63 8.86 2.04 7.63
N ALA A 64 8.38 0.97 6.99
CA ALA A 64 9.25 -0.06 6.41
C ALA A 64 10.17 0.53 5.32
N LEU A 65 9.66 1.38 4.43
CA LEU A 65 10.46 2.07 3.41
C LEU A 65 11.48 3.03 4.04
N ALA A 66 11.10 3.77 5.09
CA ALA A 66 12.01 4.66 5.82
C ALA A 66 13.12 3.88 6.54
N ALA A 67 12.79 2.72 7.13
CA ALA A 67 13.76 1.81 7.73
C ALA A 67 14.73 1.26 6.67
N LEU A 68 14.20 0.87 5.50
CA LEU A 68 14.99 0.41 4.35
C LEU A 68 15.94 1.50 3.85
N TRP A 69 15.47 2.74 3.78
CA TRP A 69 16.30 3.89 3.40
C TRP A 69 17.49 4.10 4.34
N ARG A 70 17.26 3.95 5.66
CA ARG A 70 18.32 4.02 6.67
C ARG A 70 19.29 2.84 6.58
N TRP A 71 18.78 1.64 6.28
CA TRP A 71 19.61 0.46 6.07
C TRP A 71 20.65 0.69 4.97
N PHE A 72 20.30 1.33 3.86
CA PHE A 72 21.26 1.60 2.78
C PHE A 72 22.32 2.66 3.12
N GLY A 73 22.28 3.29 4.30
CA GLY A 73 23.24 4.29 4.75
C GLY A 73 24.72 3.87 4.67
N PRO A 74 25.12 2.68 5.17
CA PRO A 74 26.50 2.20 5.15
C PRO A 74 26.98 1.71 3.78
N TRP A 75 26.10 1.62 2.77
CA TRP A 75 26.48 1.13 1.45
C TRP A 75 27.24 2.22 0.68
N THR A 76 28.24 1.83 -0.12
CA THR A 76 29.08 2.77 -0.89
C THR A 76 28.95 2.52 -2.39
N GLY A 77 29.05 3.59 -3.18
CA GLY A 77 29.07 3.51 -4.66
C GLY A 77 27.69 3.54 -5.34
N ALA A 78 27.67 3.14 -6.62
CA ALA A 78 26.51 3.21 -7.52
C ALA A 78 25.27 2.47 -6.97
N LEU A 79 25.46 1.43 -6.16
CA LEU A 79 24.35 0.66 -5.62
C LEU A 79 23.52 1.38 -4.59
N ARG A 80 24.17 2.17 -3.73
CA ARG A 80 23.42 3.02 -2.81
C ARG A 80 22.53 3.98 -3.59
N HIS A 81 23.02 4.49 -4.72
CA HIS A 81 22.24 5.39 -5.57
C HIS A 81 21.04 4.66 -6.19
N MET A 82 21.24 3.51 -6.83
CA MET A 82 20.14 2.72 -7.40
C MET A 82 19.11 2.29 -6.35
N ALA A 83 19.56 1.74 -5.21
CA ALA A 83 18.66 1.29 -4.14
C ALA A 83 17.85 2.47 -3.56
N ARG A 84 18.48 3.65 -3.39
CA ARG A 84 17.77 4.86 -2.96
C ARG A 84 16.78 5.34 -4.01
N VAL A 85 17.16 5.40 -5.29
CA VAL A 85 16.23 5.81 -6.35
C VAL A 85 15.03 4.88 -6.39
N LEU A 86 15.23 3.56 -6.37
CA LEU A 86 14.13 2.59 -6.35
C LEU A 86 13.27 2.71 -5.09
N THR A 87 13.88 2.94 -3.92
CA THR A 87 13.14 3.15 -2.66
C THR A 87 12.35 4.47 -2.68
N ALA A 88 12.89 5.52 -3.30
CA ALA A 88 12.20 6.81 -3.47
C ALA A 88 11.01 6.66 -4.43
N VAL A 89 11.19 5.96 -5.55
CA VAL A 89 10.11 5.64 -6.49
C VAL A 89 9.03 4.81 -5.79
N ALA A 90 9.41 3.78 -5.04
CA ALA A 90 8.49 2.97 -4.24
C ALA A 90 7.72 3.80 -3.21
N ALA A 91 8.38 4.73 -2.52
CA ALA A 91 7.75 5.64 -1.56
C ALA A 91 6.78 6.59 -2.25
N ALA A 92 7.18 7.23 -3.35
CA ALA A 92 6.31 8.11 -4.13
C ALA A 92 5.08 7.35 -4.65
N ALA A 93 5.27 6.13 -5.16
CA ALA A 93 4.18 5.28 -5.61
C ALA A 93 3.26 4.85 -4.45
N THR A 94 3.81 4.53 -3.27
CA THR A 94 3.03 4.19 -2.07
C THR A 94 2.22 5.37 -1.55
N LEU A 95 2.78 6.59 -1.61
CA LEU A 95 2.06 7.81 -1.27
C LEU A 95 0.93 8.07 -2.27
N TRP A 96 1.22 7.93 -3.56
CA TRP A 96 0.26 8.13 -4.63
C TRP A 96 -0.88 7.11 -4.62
N THR A 97 -0.62 5.85 -4.24
CA THR A 97 -1.67 4.82 -4.13
C THR A 97 -2.48 4.95 -2.84
N GLY A 98 -1.83 5.28 -1.72
CA GLY A 98 -2.51 5.41 -0.43
C GLY A 98 -3.37 6.67 -0.31
N TRP A 99 -2.97 7.78 -0.92
CA TRP A 99 -3.67 9.06 -0.79
C TRP A 99 -5.13 9.03 -1.31
N PRO A 100 -5.42 8.61 -2.56
CA PRO A 100 -6.79 8.51 -3.06
C PRO A 100 -7.64 7.54 -2.24
N LEU A 101 -7.03 6.46 -1.75
CA LEU A 101 -7.71 5.43 -0.96
C LEU A 101 -8.21 5.95 0.38
N LEU A 102 -7.48 6.89 1.00
CA LEU A 102 -7.85 7.51 2.28
C LEU A 102 -8.73 8.75 2.10
N ALA A 103 -8.64 9.45 0.97
CA ALA A 103 -9.41 10.64 0.68
C ALA A 103 -10.86 10.34 0.28
N LEU A 104 -11.11 9.19 -0.36
CA LEU A 104 -12.44 8.79 -0.81
C LEU A 104 -13.16 7.97 0.26
N PRO A 105 -14.50 8.09 0.38
CA PRO A 105 -15.27 7.23 1.27
C PRO A 105 -15.10 5.76 0.88
N PRO A 106 -14.85 4.87 1.86
CA PRO A 106 -14.64 3.45 1.57
C PRO A 106 -15.89 2.84 0.94
N CYS A 107 -15.68 1.92 0.00
CA CYS A 107 -16.74 1.15 -0.68
C CYS A 107 -17.66 1.95 -1.61
N ALA A 108 -17.37 3.22 -1.94
CA ALA A 108 -18.18 4.03 -2.84
C ALA A 108 -18.40 3.38 -4.24
N GLY A 109 -17.39 2.65 -4.74
CA GLY A 109 -17.49 1.93 -6.02
C GLY A 109 -18.44 0.73 -6.00
N GLN A 110 -18.63 0.06 -4.85
CA GLN A 110 -19.56 -1.07 -4.77
C GLN A 110 -21.02 -0.64 -4.77
N MET A 111 -21.33 0.51 -4.17
CA MET A 111 -22.70 1.07 -4.25
C MET A 111 -23.10 1.38 -5.70
N LEU A 112 -22.17 1.94 -6.49
CA LEU A 112 -22.41 2.25 -7.91
C LEU A 112 -22.63 0.98 -8.75
N ALA A 113 -21.91 -0.10 -8.45
CA ALA A 113 -22.11 -1.39 -9.13
C ALA A 113 -23.48 -2.00 -8.79
N SER A 114 -23.86 -2.01 -7.50
CA SER A 114 -25.17 -2.54 -7.08
C SER A 114 -26.36 -1.81 -7.70
N THR A 115 -26.25 -0.50 -7.97
CA THR A 115 -27.31 0.26 -8.65
C THR A 115 -27.44 -0.05 -10.14
N MET A 116 -26.41 -0.58 -10.79
CA MET A 116 -26.46 -0.93 -12.22
C MET A 116 -26.95 -2.36 -12.47
N GLU A 117 -26.81 -3.25 -11.49
CA GLU A 117 -27.31 -4.63 -11.54
C GLU A 117 -28.78 -4.78 -11.16
N ASP A 118 -29.47 -3.69 -10.80
CA ASP A 118 -30.90 -3.72 -10.47
C ASP A 118 -31.74 -3.82 -11.76
N PRO A 119 -32.31 -4.99 -12.10
CA PRO A 119 -33.05 -5.20 -13.35
C PRO A 119 -34.36 -4.39 -13.40
N THR A 120 -34.73 -3.74 -12.30
CA THR A 120 -35.87 -2.84 -12.18
C THR A 120 -35.68 -1.53 -12.96
N CYS A 121 -34.44 -1.10 -13.23
CA CYS A 121 -34.15 0.14 -13.97
C CYS A 121 -34.09 -0.04 -15.50
N SER A 122 -34.07 -1.27 -16.01
CA SER A 122 -34.05 -1.56 -17.47
C SER A 122 -35.44 -1.56 -18.11
N LYS A 123 -36.51 -1.26 -17.35
CA LYS A 123 -37.91 -1.35 -17.80
C LYS A 123 -38.64 -0.01 -17.91
N THR A 124 -37.93 1.10 -18.05
CA THR A 124 -38.49 2.41 -18.39
C THR A 124 -37.81 2.96 -19.61
#